data_AF-A0A351CFT3-F1
#
_entry.id   AF-A0A351CFT3-F1
#
_cell.length_a   1.000
_cell.length_b   1.000
_cell.length_c   1.000
_cell.angle_alpha   90.00
_cell.angle_beta   90.00
_cell.angle_gamma   90.00
#
_symmetry.space_group_name_H-M   'P 1'
#
loop_
_entity.id
_entity.type
_entity.pdbx_description
1 polymer ?
#
loop_
_entity_poly.entity_id
_entity_poly.type
_entity_poly.pdbx_seq_one_letter_code
_entity_poly.pdbx_strand_id
1 'polypeptide(L)'
;MQPTAITISAETDKSARIEGALQLGVQPEDVEVVPINEKTYAVSIKNMPGQFDIAVLEDKMGAAIRTITPPLGKGKPVTVEDIEHALADLKIVFGINKDVINNIVSEVIHTGTPRNHIQVAVGEPAKSGQDGRIDLKIGQDAVNKDPNANMMVKPGQIVAVRIPATKGTPGRNIFGEEVPASKGNEIDFASGNNVTVTKDGNTLMAAIYGMARLTPKRVSVENLVKVDKSGMWAKISIFPTLADNSKLTYKDVFAALEQAGVITGIKEDLVIKAIEADEPLLDLMVAEAVPAKDGVNARIEFKFRLNGDDPETVDAARQDGRVPESSVIKEMFSAGDVLAIKTLPERPLHGTTITGKPLTGAEPKDKQITPGINVTVLDDGVTFVVAHGILAGYADYINGQLCVTEPLVVAEDNLKVFMAVHPPSESGRMLTMELVEKLLADRGIVQGINVNAIEQALNESASKNMPIHDVVIAEGIVAQRGEDAKIELKFQSEKIAG
;
A
#
# COMPACT_ATOMS: atom_id res chain seq x y z
N MET A 1 -69.85 30.08 -37.84
CA MET A 1 -71.31 30.24 -37.66
C MET A 1 -71.89 30.86 -38.92
N GLN A 2 -73.15 30.56 -39.20
CA GLN A 2 -73.87 31.09 -40.36
C GLN A 2 -74.39 32.51 -40.03
N PRO A 3 -74.34 33.47 -40.97
CA PRO A 3 -74.94 34.79 -40.76
C PRO A 3 -76.46 34.65 -40.52
N THR A 4 -77.01 35.42 -39.58
CA THR A 4 -78.44 35.44 -39.26
C THR A 4 -79.24 36.44 -40.08
N ALA A 5 -78.55 37.35 -40.78
CA ALA A 5 -79.10 38.27 -41.74
C ALA A 5 -78.08 38.55 -42.84
N ILE A 6 -78.57 38.75 -44.06
CA ILE A 6 -77.78 39.14 -45.23
C ILE A 6 -78.53 40.21 -46.02
N THR A 7 -77.77 40.93 -46.84
CA THR A 7 -78.34 41.87 -47.79
C THR A 7 -78.17 41.30 -49.18
N ILE A 8 -79.26 41.22 -49.94
CA ILE A 8 -79.26 40.67 -51.30
C ILE A 8 -79.99 41.61 -52.27
N SER A 9 -79.65 41.51 -53.55
CA SER A 9 -80.33 42.24 -54.62
C SER A 9 -81.27 41.34 -55.39
N ALA A 10 -82.55 41.72 -55.50
CA ALA A 10 -83.58 40.91 -56.16
C ALA A 10 -84.67 41.80 -56.78
N GLU A 11 -85.42 41.26 -57.75
CA GLU A 11 -86.49 42.02 -58.45
C GLU A 11 -87.82 42.07 -57.70
N THR A 12 -88.09 41.12 -56.80
CA THR A 12 -89.34 41.03 -56.05
C THR A 12 -89.09 40.49 -54.65
N ASP A 13 -89.97 40.79 -53.69
CA ASP A 13 -89.97 40.19 -52.34
C ASP A 13 -89.90 38.66 -52.39
N LYS A 14 -90.56 38.05 -53.38
CA LYS A 14 -90.61 36.59 -53.54
C LYS A 14 -89.26 36.02 -54.00
N SER A 15 -88.57 36.67 -54.94
CA SER A 15 -87.23 36.25 -55.36
C SER A 15 -86.19 36.54 -54.28
N ALA A 16 -86.29 37.68 -53.59
CA ALA A 16 -85.45 38.00 -52.42
C ALA A 16 -85.60 36.95 -51.32
N ARG A 17 -86.84 36.53 -51.01
CA ARG A 17 -87.10 35.51 -50.00
C ARG A 17 -86.44 34.17 -50.34
N ILE A 18 -86.55 33.72 -51.59
CA ILE A 18 -86.01 32.44 -52.03
C ILE A 18 -84.48 32.47 -52.04
N GLU A 19 -83.88 33.50 -52.65
CA GLU A 19 -82.43 33.63 -52.76
C GLU A 19 -81.78 33.88 -51.39
N GLY A 20 -82.40 34.72 -50.56
CA GLY A 20 -81.90 35.03 -49.24
C GLY A 20 -81.99 33.84 -48.30
N ALA A 21 -83.10 33.11 -48.32
CA ALA A 21 -83.24 31.86 -47.56
C ALA A 21 -82.22 30.80 -48.01
N LEU A 22 -81.96 30.69 -49.32
CA LEU A 22 -80.95 29.77 -49.86
C LEU A 22 -79.54 30.12 -49.35
N GLN A 23 -79.14 31.39 -49.39
CA GLN A 23 -77.83 31.83 -48.88
C GLN A 23 -77.72 31.71 -47.35
N LEU A 24 -78.83 31.89 -46.64
CA LEU A 24 -78.98 31.66 -45.21
C LEU A 24 -79.24 30.20 -44.85
N GLY A 25 -79.24 29.27 -45.82
CA GLY A 25 -79.39 27.83 -45.63
C GLY A 25 -80.68 27.39 -44.91
N VAL A 26 -81.75 28.19 -44.99
CA VAL A 26 -83.05 27.94 -44.36
C VAL A 26 -84.16 27.90 -45.42
N GLN A 27 -85.38 27.51 -45.04
CA GLN A 27 -86.51 27.52 -45.98
C GLN A 27 -87.01 28.96 -46.22
N PRO A 28 -87.56 29.27 -47.41
CA PRO A 28 -88.10 30.60 -47.71
C PRO A 28 -89.16 31.10 -46.71
N GLU A 29 -89.90 30.22 -46.06
CA GLU A 29 -90.88 30.57 -45.01
C GLU A 29 -90.23 31.07 -43.70
N ASP A 30 -89.00 30.66 -43.42
CA ASP A 30 -88.28 30.93 -42.17
C ASP A 30 -87.50 32.24 -42.18
N VAL A 31 -87.54 32.99 -43.29
CA VAL A 31 -86.91 34.31 -43.39
C VAL A 31 -87.93 35.45 -43.43
N GLU A 32 -87.56 36.55 -42.81
CA GLU A 32 -88.19 37.85 -42.93
C GLU A 32 -87.44 38.65 -43.98
N VAL A 33 -88.19 39.31 -44.86
CA VAL A 33 -87.65 40.09 -45.97
C VAL A 33 -88.13 41.52 -45.77
N VAL A 34 -87.18 42.44 -45.58
CA VAL A 34 -87.45 43.86 -45.42
C VAL A 34 -86.82 44.60 -46.60
N PRO A 35 -87.61 45.28 -47.45
CA PRO A 35 -87.06 46.08 -48.54
C PRO A 35 -86.26 47.25 -47.97
N ILE A 36 -85.01 47.39 -48.43
CA ILE A 36 -84.15 48.54 -48.09
C ILE A 36 -84.32 49.63 -49.15
N ASN A 37 -84.37 49.26 -50.44
CA ASN A 37 -84.64 50.13 -51.58
C ASN A 37 -85.20 49.30 -52.77
N GLU A 38 -85.46 49.93 -53.93
CA GLU A 38 -86.18 49.33 -55.08
C GLU A 38 -85.67 47.95 -55.54
N LYS A 39 -84.40 47.60 -55.31
CA LYS A 39 -83.81 46.33 -55.73
C LYS A 39 -82.99 45.63 -54.65
N THR A 40 -83.05 46.07 -53.40
CA THR A 40 -82.21 45.54 -52.31
C THR A 40 -83.04 45.22 -51.08
N TYR A 41 -82.83 44.03 -50.52
CA TYR A 41 -83.59 43.52 -49.40
C TYR A 41 -82.65 43.06 -48.29
N ALA A 42 -82.99 43.41 -47.04
CA ALA A 42 -82.47 42.73 -45.87
C ALA A 42 -83.28 41.45 -45.70
N VAL A 43 -82.59 40.32 -45.74
CA VAL A 43 -83.19 39.02 -45.44
C VAL A 43 -82.61 38.54 -44.12
N SER A 44 -83.46 38.37 -43.11
CA SER A 44 -83.08 37.89 -41.79
C SER A 44 -83.86 36.63 -41.43
N ILE A 45 -83.26 35.77 -40.63
CA ILE A 45 -83.91 34.55 -40.17
C ILE A 45 -84.93 34.93 -39.08
N LYS A 46 -86.18 34.49 -39.20
CA LYS A 46 -87.25 34.80 -38.24
C LYS A 46 -87.02 34.14 -36.90
N ASN A 47 -86.69 32.85 -36.94
CA ASN A 47 -86.51 32.03 -35.76
C ASN A 47 -85.27 31.17 -35.96
N MET A 48 -84.32 31.25 -35.03
CA MET A 48 -83.14 30.39 -35.03
C MET A 48 -82.89 29.92 -33.60
N PRO A 49 -82.68 28.62 -33.36
CA PRO A 49 -82.27 28.15 -32.03
C PRO A 49 -80.92 28.79 -31.65
N GLY A 50 -80.68 28.96 -30.36
CA GLY A 50 -79.35 29.35 -29.89
C GLY A 50 -78.33 28.30 -30.33
N GLN A 51 -77.13 28.76 -30.68
CA GLN A 51 -76.06 27.88 -31.18
C GLN A 51 -74.90 27.91 -30.20
N PHE A 52 -74.18 26.80 -30.11
CA PHE A 52 -72.93 26.74 -29.39
C PHE A 52 -71.94 25.81 -30.10
N ASP A 53 -70.66 26.05 -29.86
CA ASP A 53 -69.56 25.23 -30.37
C ASP A 53 -68.59 24.94 -29.23
N ILE A 54 -68.39 23.65 -28.90
CA ILE A 54 -67.43 23.23 -27.87
C ILE A 54 -66.15 22.78 -28.58
N ALA A 55 -65.04 23.39 -28.20
CA ALA A 55 -63.73 22.97 -28.63
C ALA A 55 -62.96 22.34 -27.48
N VAL A 56 -62.38 21.17 -27.73
CA VAL A 56 -61.37 20.58 -26.87
C VAL A 56 -60.02 21.21 -27.19
N LEU A 57 -59.27 21.58 -26.16
CA LEU A 57 -57.90 22.07 -26.31
C LEU A 57 -56.98 20.94 -26.82
N GLU A 58 -55.91 21.32 -27.53
CA GLU A 58 -55.01 20.34 -28.17
C GLU A 58 -54.37 19.36 -27.17
N ASP A 59 -54.08 19.82 -25.96
CA ASP A 59 -53.49 19.04 -24.87
C ASP A 59 -54.49 18.11 -24.17
N LYS A 60 -55.78 18.16 -24.56
CA LYS A 60 -56.89 17.43 -23.93
C LYS A 60 -57.13 17.80 -22.46
N MET A 61 -56.49 18.85 -21.94
CA MET A 61 -56.60 19.26 -20.53
C MET A 61 -57.71 20.27 -20.30
N GLY A 62 -58.38 20.75 -21.35
CA GLY A 62 -59.54 21.60 -21.20
C GLY A 62 -60.51 21.50 -22.36
N ALA A 63 -61.77 21.83 -22.08
CA ALA A 63 -62.75 22.13 -23.11
C ALA A 63 -63.35 23.50 -22.86
N ALA A 64 -63.59 24.24 -23.93
CA ALA A 64 -64.18 25.55 -23.89
C ALA A 64 -65.31 25.68 -24.91
N ILE A 65 -66.38 26.36 -24.53
CA ILE A 65 -67.36 26.86 -25.48
C ILE A 65 -66.69 28.02 -26.22
N ARG A 66 -66.43 27.86 -27.52
CA ARG A 66 -65.84 28.91 -28.37
C ARG A 66 -66.78 30.11 -28.47
N THR A 67 -68.05 29.82 -28.74
CA THR A 67 -69.12 30.80 -28.79
C THR A 67 -70.43 30.13 -28.40
N ILE A 68 -71.26 30.83 -27.63
CA ILE A 68 -72.66 30.52 -27.37
C ILE A 68 -73.51 31.74 -27.73
N THR A 69 -74.58 31.54 -28.49
CA THR A 69 -75.49 32.59 -28.96
C THR A 69 -76.89 32.42 -28.36
N PRO A 70 -77.60 33.53 -28.10
CA PRO A 70 -79.01 33.47 -27.72
C PRO A 70 -79.87 32.99 -28.90
N PRO A 71 -81.10 32.48 -28.65
CA PRO A 71 -82.04 32.20 -29.73
C PRO A 71 -82.51 33.50 -30.40
N LEU A 72 -82.88 33.39 -31.67
CA LEU A 72 -83.52 34.47 -32.44
C LEU A 72 -85.02 34.20 -32.54
N GLY A 73 -85.85 35.23 -32.31
CA GLY A 73 -87.32 35.12 -32.38
C GLY A 73 -87.90 34.09 -31.42
N LYS A 74 -88.62 33.10 -31.96
CA LYS A 74 -89.19 31.94 -31.24
C LYS A 74 -88.27 30.71 -31.23
N GLY A 75 -87.00 30.86 -31.58
CA GLY A 75 -86.02 29.79 -31.49
C GLY A 75 -85.88 29.26 -30.06
N LYS A 76 -85.55 27.97 -29.91
CA LYS A 76 -85.30 27.38 -28.59
C LYS A 76 -83.95 27.88 -28.04
N PRO A 77 -83.88 28.33 -26.77
CA PRO A 77 -82.60 28.67 -26.14
C PRO A 77 -81.75 27.42 -25.94
N VAL A 78 -80.42 27.58 -25.93
CA VAL A 78 -79.51 26.54 -25.48
C VAL A 78 -79.77 26.28 -24.00
N THR A 79 -79.96 25.03 -23.63
CA THR A 79 -80.14 24.60 -22.23
C THR A 79 -78.85 24.06 -21.65
N VAL A 80 -78.79 23.94 -20.33
CA VAL A 80 -77.65 23.30 -19.63
C VAL A 80 -77.56 21.85 -20.07
N GLU A 81 -78.71 21.19 -20.22
CA GLU A 81 -78.81 19.83 -20.70
C GLU A 81 -78.21 19.69 -22.12
N ASP A 82 -78.47 20.63 -23.03
CA ASP A 82 -77.89 20.59 -24.39
C ASP A 82 -76.35 20.61 -24.35
N ILE A 83 -75.76 21.42 -23.46
CA ILE A 83 -74.30 21.51 -23.29
C ILE A 83 -73.77 20.24 -22.61
N GLU A 84 -74.45 19.71 -21.60
CA GLU A 84 -74.05 18.46 -20.94
C GLU A 84 -74.10 17.26 -21.89
N HIS A 85 -75.13 17.15 -22.74
CA HIS A 85 -75.19 16.12 -23.78
C HIS A 85 -74.06 16.28 -24.79
N ALA A 86 -73.78 17.50 -25.25
CA ALA A 86 -72.67 17.73 -26.17
C ALA A 86 -71.30 17.43 -25.55
N LEU A 87 -71.08 17.75 -24.27
CA LEU A 87 -69.87 17.35 -23.53
C LEU A 87 -69.77 15.82 -23.45
N ALA A 88 -70.89 15.13 -23.17
CA ALA A 88 -70.94 13.67 -23.12
C ALA A 88 -70.70 13.02 -24.49
N ASP A 89 -71.26 13.56 -25.57
CA ASP A 89 -71.05 13.12 -26.96
C ASP A 89 -69.60 13.29 -27.38
N LEU A 90 -68.96 14.37 -26.93
CA LEU A 90 -67.51 14.59 -27.06
C LEU A 90 -66.69 13.71 -26.10
N LYS A 91 -67.32 12.89 -25.26
CA LYS A 91 -66.69 12.01 -24.26
C LYS A 91 -65.96 12.75 -23.14
N ILE A 92 -66.28 14.02 -22.93
CA ILE A 92 -65.76 14.80 -21.80
C ILE A 92 -66.52 14.33 -20.56
N VAL A 93 -65.80 13.70 -19.63
CA VAL A 93 -66.38 13.05 -18.45
C VAL A 93 -65.74 13.50 -17.13
N PHE A 94 -64.68 14.30 -17.21
CA PHE A 94 -63.91 14.76 -16.06
C PHE A 94 -63.69 16.27 -16.10
N GLY A 95 -63.68 16.91 -14.93
CA GLY A 95 -63.37 18.32 -14.81
C GLY A 95 -64.47 19.30 -15.24
N ILE A 96 -65.69 18.81 -15.51
CA ILE A 96 -66.82 19.64 -15.97
C ILE A 96 -67.24 20.60 -14.87
N ASN A 97 -67.22 21.90 -15.16
CA ASN A 97 -67.67 22.94 -14.25
C ASN A 97 -69.14 23.30 -14.53
N LYS A 98 -70.05 22.61 -13.83
CA LYS A 98 -71.49 22.81 -13.98
C LYS A 98 -71.94 24.23 -13.63
N ASP A 99 -71.31 24.87 -12.64
CA ASP A 99 -71.66 26.23 -12.24
C ASP A 99 -71.35 27.24 -13.35
N VAL A 100 -70.21 27.10 -14.03
CA VAL A 100 -69.86 27.94 -15.18
C VAL A 100 -70.86 27.75 -16.33
N ILE A 101 -71.28 26.50 -16.59
CA ILE A 101 -72.29 26.20 -17.62
C ILE A 101 -73.64 26.83 -17.27
N ASN A 102 -74.11 26.66 -16.02
CA ASN A 102 -75.37 27.23 -15.54
C ASN A 102 -75.37 28.77 -15.64
N ASN A 103 -74.29 29.39 -15.19
CA ASN A 103 -74.14 30.83 -15.19
C ASN A 103 -74.15 31.38 -16.62
N ILE A 104 -73.42 30.76 -17.54
CA ILE A 104 -73.35 31.29 -18.89
C ILE A 104 -74.65 31.11 -19.67
N VAL A 105 -75.32 29.95 -19.54
CA VAL A 105 -76.61 29.74 -20.19
C VAL A 105 -77.61 30.79 -19.72
N SER A 106 -77.67 31.02 -18.40
CA SER A 106 -78.55 32.03 -17.80
C SER A 106 -78.20 33.45 -18.28
N GLU A 107 -76.92 33.79 -18.35
CA GLU A 107 -76.45 35.10 -18.78
C GLU A 107 -76.77 35.37 -20.26
N VAL A 108 -76.54 34.39 -21.14
CA VAL A 108 -76.80 34.54 -22.58
C VAL A 108 -78.30 34.69 -22.84
N ILE A 109 -79.14 33.92 -22.13
CA ILE A 109 -80.60 34.02 -22.22
C ILE A 109 -81.09 35.40 -21.72
N HIS A 110 -80.59 35.87 -20.58
CA HIS A 110 -81.09 37.10 -19.96
C HIS A 110 -80.61 38.37 -20.69
N THR A 111 -79.35 38.38 -21.13
CA THR A 111 -78.75 39.56 -21.76
C THR A 111 -79.02 39.64 -23.25
N GLY A 112 -79.34 38.52 -23.90
CA GLY A 112 -79.41 38.44 -25.36
C GLY A 112 -78.07 38.70 -26.05
N THR A 113 -76.94 38.54 -25.35
CA THR A 113 -75.61 38.78 -25.91
C THR A 113 -74.82 37.47 -26.02
N PRO A 114 -74.12 37.24 -27.14
CA PRO A 114 -73.22 36.11 -27.28
C PRO A 114 -72.06 36.17 -26.28
N ARG A 115 -71.54 35.00 -25.92
CA ARG A 115 -70.35 34.86 -25.07
C ARG A 115 -69.37 33.89 -25.71
N ASN A 116 -68.07 34.12 -25.47
CA ASN A 116 -66.99 33.40 -26.14
C ASN A 116 -65.93 32.92 -25.15
N HIS A 117 -65.16 31.89 -25.56
CA HIS A 117 -63.98 31.36 -24.84
C HIS A 117 -64.23 30.97 -23.38
N ILE A 118 -65.23 30.12 -23.16
CA ILE A 118 -65.74 29.81 -21.82
C ILE A 118 -65.26 28.43 -21.44
N GLN A 119 -64.33 28.36 -20.49
CA GLN A 119 -63.77 27.09 -20.05
C GLN A 119 -64.81 26.31 -19.24
N VAL A 120 -65.29 25.20 -19.80
CA VAL A 120 -66.37 24.38 -19.23
C VAL A 120 -65.87 23.06 -18.67
N ALA A 121 -64.66 22.63 -19.02
CA ALA A 121 -63.99 21.49 -18.38
C ALA A 121 -62.49 21.71 -18.21
N VAL A 122 -61.92 21.22 -17.10
CA VAL A 122 -60.48 21.32 -16.77
C VAL A 122 -59.97 20.00 -16.19
N GLY A 123 -58.93 19.43 -16.78
CA GLY A 123 -58.25 18.26 -16.25
C GLY A 123 -57.36 18.57 -15.03
N GLU A 124 -56.93 17.53 -14.33
CA GLU A 124 -55.95 17.60 -13.27
C GLU A 124 -54.54 17.36 -13.83
N PRO A 125 -53.61 18.35 -13.80
CA PRO A 125 -52.29 18.17 -14.38
C PRO A 125 -51.44 17.19 -13.56
N ALA A 126 -50.59 16.42 -14.26
CA ALA A 126 -49.61 15.55 -13.63
C ALA A 126 -48.58 16.37 -12.84
N LYS A 127 -48.10 15.84 -11.72
CA LYS A 127 -47.02 16.47 -10.92
C LYS A 127 -45.76 15.63 -11.02
N SER A 128 -44.68 16.23 -11.52
CA SER A 128 -43.39 15.57 -11.63
C SER A 128 -42.81 15.21 -10.26
N GLY A 129 -42.09 14.09 -10.21
CA GLY A 129 -41.28 13.72 -9.06
C GLY A 129 -40.08 14.66 -8.90
N GLN A 130 -39.52 14.70 -7.70
CA GLN A 130 -38.28 15.40 -7.36
C GLN A 130 -37.06 14.51 -7.62
N ASP A 131 -36.00 15.09 -8.17
CA ASP A 131 -34.73 14.42 -8.41
C ASP A 131 -34.05 14.00 -7.09
N GLY A 132 -33.34 12.88 -7.16
CA GLY A 132 -32.51 12.42 -6.06
C GLY A 132 -31.32 13.36 -5.84
N ARG A 133 -30.84 13.46 -4.61
CA ARG A 133 -29.71 14.33 -4.25
C ARG A 133 -28.82 13.68 -3.20
N ILE A 134 -27.60 14.19 -3.07
CA ILE A 134 -26.69 13.83 -1.97
C ILE A 134 -26.71 14.94 -0.94
N ASP A 135 -26.93 14.56 0.32
CA ASP A 135 -26.76 15.38 1.50
C ASP A 135 -25.40 15.03 2.14
N LEU A 136 -24.41 15.91 1.98
CA LEU A 136 -23.06 15.71 2.50
C LEU A 136 -23.00 16.03 3.99
N LYS A 137 -22.19 15.28 4.74
CA LYS A 137 -21.92 15.53 6.17
C LYS A 137 -20.48 15.94 6.44
N ILE A 138 -19.79 16.35 5.39
CA ILE A 138 -18.38 16.73 5.35
C ILE A 138 -18.21 18.02 4.54
N GLY A 139 -17.07 18.69 4.67
CA GLY A 139 -16.74 19.89 3.91
C GLY A 139 -17.54 21.09 4.35
N GLN A 140 -18.15 21.79 3.39
CA GLN A 140 -18.95 22.98 3.69
C GLN A 140 -20.19 22.63 4.54
N ASP A 141 -20.72 21.42 4.39
CA ASP A 141 -21.92 20.93 5.08
C ASP A 141 -21.58 20.21 6.40
N ALA A 142 -20.30 20.06 6.73
CA ALA A 142 -19.85 19.50 8.01
C ALA A 142 -20.36 20.32 9.21
N VAL A 143 -20.51 19.68 10.37
CA VAL A 143 -20.81 20.40 11.62
C VAL A 143 -19.61 21.23 12.06
N ASN A 144 -18.41 20.65 11.94
CA ASN A 144 -17.15 21.34 12.15
C ASN A 144 -16.83 22.23 10.95
N LYS A 145 -16.63 23.53 11.17
CA LYS A 145 -16.34 24.51 10.12
C LYS A 145 -14.85 24.80 9.93
N ASP A 146 -13.97 24.18 10.72
CA ASP A 146 -12.52 24.26 10.50
C ASP A 146 -12.14 23.56 9.18
N PRO A 147 -11.53 24.26 8.21
CA PRO A 147 -11.07 23.68 6.95
C PRO A 147 -10.11 22.50 7.10
N ASN A 148 -9.38 22.41 8.22
CA ASN A 148 -8.46 21.31 8.49
C ASN A 148 -9.17 20.05 9.04
N ALA A 149 -10.37 20.20 9.59
CA ALA A 149 -11.10 19.12 10.27
C ALA A 149 -12.41 18.72 9.58
N ASN A 150 -13.00 19.60 8.75
CA ASN A 150 -14.30 19.36 8.11
C ASN A 150 -14.31 18.21 7.09
N MET A 151 -13.14 17.73 6.68
CA MET A 151 -12.95 16.55 5.83
C MET A 151 -12.51 15.31 6.61
N MET A 152 -12.25 15.44 7.91
CA MET A 152 -11.69 14.38 8.73
C MET A 152 -12.79 13.49 9.30
N VAL A 153 -12.64 12.17 9.11
CA VAL A 153 -13.66 11.18 9.47
C VAL A 153 -13.03 9.96 10.11
N LYS A 154 -13.77 9.29 10.99
CA LYS A 154 -13.37 8.02 11.62
C LYS A 154 -14.30 6.86 11.24
N PRO A 155 -13.92 5.59 11.47
CA PRO A 155 -14.75 4.44 11.11
C PRO A 155 -16.16 4.56 11.68
N GLY A 156 -17.16 4.31 10.83
CA GLY A 156 -18.56 4.39 11.18
C GLY A 156 -19.19 5.79 11.09
N GLN A 157 -18.42 6.84 10.84
CA GLN A 157 -18.98 8.19 10.70
C GLN A 157 -19.65 8.36 9.33
N ILE A 158 -20.83 8.99 9.32
CA ILE A 158 -21.58 9.26 8.08
C ILE A 158 -20.86 10.36 7.29
N VAL A 159 -20.56 10.09 6.02
CA VAL A 159 -19.93 11.05 5.11
C VAL A 159 -20.92 11.68 4.15
N ALA A 160 -21.95 10.92 3.75
CA ALA A 160 -22.98 11.37 2.82
C ALA A 160 -24.25 10.53 2.98
N VAL A 161 -25.40 11.13 2.70
CA VAL A 161 -26.71 10.47 2.64
C VAL A 161 -27.33 10.69 1.27
N ARG A 162 -27.67 9.61 0.57
CA ARG A 162 -28.44 9.64 -0.67
C ARG A 162 -29.91 9.79 -0.35
N ILE A 163 -30.52 10.84 -0.89
CA ILE A 163 -31.95 11.06 -0.87
C ILE A 163 -32.48 10.59 -2.24
N PRO A 164 -33.25 9.49 -2.30
CA PRO A 164 -33.70 8.90 -3.57
C PRO A 164 -34.68 9.81 -4.31
N ALA A 165 -34.76 9.63 -5.62
CA ALA A 165 -35.76 10.34 -6.42
C ALA A 165 -37.19 9.91 -6.04
N THR A 166 -38.14 10.84 -6.18
CA THR A 166 -39.56 10.54 -5.92
C THR A 166 -40.30 10.24 -7.22
N LYS A 167 -41.34 9.41 -7.13
CA LYS A 167 -42.27 9.18 -8.25
C LYS A 167 -43.14 10.43 -8.43
N GLY A 168 -43.41 10.81 -9.67
CA GLY A 168 -44.44 11.78 -9.97
C GLY A 168 -45.83 11.21 -9.68
N THR A 169 -46.81 12.09 -9.47
CA THR A 169 -48.22 11.71 -9.35
C THR A 169 -48.90 11.93 -10.70
N PRO A 170 -49.43 10.88 -11.35
CA PRO A 170 -50.18 11.02 -12.60
C PRO A 170 -51.33 12.01 -12.47
N GLY A 171 -51.60 12.73 -13.55
CA GLY A 171 -52.77 13.60 -13.69
C GLY A 171 -53.93 12.89 -14.37
N ARG A 172 -54.97 13.65 -14.71
CA ARG A 172 -56.15 13.15 -15.41
C ARG A 172 -56.69 14.21 -16.37
N ASN A 173 -56.86 13.86 -17.65
CA ASN A 173 -57.39 14.79 -18.64
C ASN A 173 -58.93 14.87 -18.59
N ILE A 174 -59.55 15.73 -19.41
CA ILE A 174 -61.02 15.92 -19.40
C ILE A 174 -61.82 14.70 -19.87
N PHE A 175 -61.17 13.75 -20.56
CA PHE A 175 -61.75 12.47 -20.97
C PHE A 175 -61.63 11.40 -19.87
N GLY A 176 -61.05 11.74 -18.73
CA GLY A 176 -60.81 10.83 -17.63
C GLY A 176 -59.61 9.90 -17.83
N GLU A 177 -58.82 10.08 -18.89
CA GLU A 177 -57.60 9.33 -19.17
C GLU A 177 -56.44 9.80 -18.28
N GLU A 178 -55.58 8.88 -17.86
CA GLU A 178 -54.41 9.20 -17.04
C GLU A 178 -53.36 9.98 -17.85
N VAL A 179 -52.87 11.08 -17.28
CA VAL A 179 -51.75 11.85 -17.82
C VAL A 179 -50.48 11.41 -17.10
N PRO A 180 -49.52 10.74 -17.76
CA PRO A 180 -48.35 10.19 -17.11
C PRO A 180 -47.48 11.29 -16.51
N ALA A 181 -47.00 11.07 -15.28
CA ALA A 181 -46.05 11.96 -14.63
C ALA A 181 -44.61 11.52 -14.87
N SER A 182 -43.71 12.48 -15.03
CA SER A 182 -42.27 12.21 -15.05
C SER A 182 -41.79 11.84 -13.64
N LYS A 183 -41.04 10.74 -13.52
CA LYS A 183 -40.29 10.42 -12.30
C LYS A 183 -39.08 11.35 -12.17
N GLY A 184 -38.64 11.61 -10.94
CA GLY A 184 -37.36 12.27 -10.71
C GLY A 184 -36.19 11.42 -11.22
N ASN A 185 -35.09 12.08 -11.56
CA ASN A 185 -33.84 11.43 -11.95
C ASN A 185 -33.07 10.96 -10.71
N GLU A 186 -32.56 9.74 -10.76
CA GLU A 186 -31.66 9.24 -9.71
C GLU A 186 -30.27 9.87 -9.84
N ILE A 187 -29.61 10.06 -8.70
CA ILE A 187 -28.26 10.60 -8.67
C ILE A 187 -27.22 9.50 -8.90
N ASP A 188 -26.37 9.69 -9.91
CA ASP A 188 -25.21 8.84 -10.19
C ASP A 188 -24.06 9.19 -9.22
N PHE A 189 -24.13 8.65 -8.00
CA PHE A 189 -23.13 8.86 -6.95
C PHE A 189 -22.72 7.55 -6.27
N ALA A 190 -21.43 7.23 -6.33
CA ALA A 190 -20.88 5.96 -5.88
C ALA A 190 -20.03 6.07 -4.61
N SER A 191 -19.90 4.97 -3.87
CA SER A 191 -18.89 4.80 -2.83
C SER A 191 -17.53 4.46 -3.46
N GLY A 192 -16.49 5.17 -3.06
CA GLY A 192 -15.11 4.89 -3.43
C GLY A 192 -14.37 4.07 -2.38
N ASN A 193 -13.04 4.12 -2.43
CA ASN A 193 -12.17 3.43 -1.48
C ASN A 193 -12.49 3.86 -0.04
N ASN A 194 -12.45 2.90 0.87
CA ASN A 194 -12.61 3.11 2.32
C ASN A 194 -13.95 3.75 2.73
N VAL A 195 -15.00 3.52 1.95
CA VAL A 195 -16.38 3.90 2.28
C VAL A 195 -17.24 2.64 2.26
N THR A 196 -18.04 2.48 3.31
CA THR A 196 -19.07 1.44 3.43
C THR A 196 -20.44 2.04 3.18
N VAL A 197 -21.38 1.24 2.69
CA VAL A 197 -22.76 1.67 2.42
C VAL A 197 -23.70 0.82 3.25
N THR A 198 -24.70 1.44 3.87
CA THR A 198 -25.76 0.74 4.62
C THR A 198 -26.58 -0.18 3.71
N LYS A 199 -27.30 -1.13 4.32
CA LYS A 199 -28.09 -2.15 3.59
C LYS A 199 -29.17 -1.55 2.68
N ASP A 200 -29.71 -0.39 3.05
CA ASP A 200 -30.69 0.35 2.25
C ASP A 200 -30.06 1.11 1.07
N GLY A 201 -28.73 1.12 0.97
CA GLY A 201 -27.98 1.75 -0.10
C GLY A 201 -27.82 3.28 0.02
N ASN A 202 -28.35 3.89 1.09
CA ASN A 202 -28.50 5.34 1.16
C ASN A 202 -27.50 6.05 2.05
N THR A 203 -26.96 5.41 3.08
CA THR A 203 -25.98 6.04 3.98
C THR A 203 -24.58 5.55 3.65
N LEU A 204 -23.69 6.49 3.34
CA LEU A 204 -22.28 6.23 3.10
C LEU A 204 -21.50 6.58 4.36
N MET A 205 -20.70 5.63 4.86
CA MET A 205 -19.96 5.73 6.12
C MET A 205 -18.48 5.48 5.88
N ALA A 206 -17.61 6.20 6.58
CA ALA A 206 -16.17 5.96 6.53
C ALA A 206 -15.82 4.57 7.09
N ALA A 207 -14.94 3.84 6.41
CA ALA A 207 -14.46 2.53 6.85
C ALA A 207 -13.20 2.63 7.73
N ILE A 208 -12.45 3.72 7.57
CA ILE A 208 -11.15 3.96 8.20
C ILE A 208 -11.13 5.36 8.80
N TYR A 209 -10.14 5.64 9.66
CA TYR A 209 -9.80 7.02 9.99
C TYR A 209 -8.98 7.64 8.85
N GLY A 210 -9.41 8.81 8.37
CA GLY A 210 -8.73 9.49 7.28
C GLY A 210 -9.42 10.75 6.77
N MET A 211 -8.95 11.22 5.62
CA MET A 211 -9.45 12.44 4.98
C MET A 211 -10.41 12.08 3.85
N ALA A 212 -11.64 12.56 3.94
CA ALA A 212 -12.62 12.38 2.88
C ALA A 212 -12.22 13.14 1.60
N ARG A 213 -12.40 12.49 0.46
CA ARG A 213 -12.17 13.01 -0.89
C ARG A 213 -13.47 12.94 -1.66
N LEU A 214 -13.95 14.11 -2.09
CA LEU A 214 -15.18 14.26 -2.83
C LEU A 214 -14.90 14.60 -4.30
N THR A 215 -15.60 13.92 -5.19
CA THR A 215 -15.73 14.25 -6.60
C THR A 215 -17.23 14.38 -6.91
N PRO A 216 -17.62 14.94 -8.08
CA PRO A 216 -19.04 15.08 -8.41
C PRO A 216 -19.85 13.77 -8.41
N LYS A 217 -19.18 12.62 -8.59
CA LYS A 217 -19.83 11.30 -8.69
C LYS A 217 -19.43 10.31 -7.59
N ARG A 218 -18.56 10.69 -6.66
CA ARG A 218 -17.98 9.72 -5.71
C ARG A 218 -17.44 10.39 -4.45
N VAL A 219 -17.61 9.71 -3.32
CA VAL A 219 -16.89 9.98 -2.07
C VAL A 219 -15.95 8.81 -1.74
N SER A 220 -14.75 9.11 -1.26
CA SER A 220 -13.76 8.13 -0.78
C SER A 220 -13.06 8.66 0.46
N VAL A 221 -12.36 7.81 1.22
CA VAL A 221 -11.53 8.24 2.36
C VAL A 221 -10.08 7.86 2.10
N GLU A 222 -9.19 8.84 2.13
CA GLU A 222 -7.75 8.67 1.98
C GLU A 222 -7.13 8.25 3.32
N ASN A 223 -6.30 7.20 3.30
CA ASN A 223 -5.58 6.74 4.48
C ASN A 223 -4.44 7.72 4.81
N LEU A 224 -4.34 8.11 6.07
CA LEU A 224 -3.32 9.03 6.56
C LEU A 224 -2.08 8.34 7.11
N VAL A 225 -2.09 7.01 7.20
CA VAL A 225 -0.93 6.21 7.58
C VAL A 225 -0.03 6.00 6.37
N LYS A 226 1.21 6.45 6.49
CA LYS A 226 2.28 6.25 5.51
C LYS A 226 3.27 5.25 6.08
N VAL A 227 3.31 4.05 5.50
CA VAL A 227 4.26 3.00 5.84
C VAL A 227 5.45 3.06 4.88
N ASP A 228 6.67 3.07 5.42
CA ASP A 228 7.87 2.97 4.61
C ASP A 228 7.91 1.67 3.81
N LYS A 229 8.41 1.71 2.56
CA LYS A 229 8.46 0.53 1.68
C LYS A 229 9.28 -0.63 2.26
N SER A 230 10.31 -0.33 3.05
CA SER A 230 11.14 -1.32 3.74
C SER A 230 10.52 -1.81 5.05
N GLY A 231 9.42 -1.20 5.51
CA GLY A 231 8.77 -1.53 6.78
C GLY A 231 9.58 -1.08 8.00
N MET A 232 10.47 -0.10 7.86
CA MET A 232 11.32 0.37 8.95
C MET A 232 10.64 1.41 9.84
N TRP A 233 9.63 2.11 9.34
CA TRP A 233 8.92 3.12 10.09
C TRP A 233 7.54 3.42 9.49
N ALA A 234 6.65 4.01 10.29
CA ALA A 234 5.37 4.53 9.83
C ALA A 234 5.07 5.91 10.42
N LYS A 235 4.44 6.74 9.61
CA LYS A 235 3.95 8.07 9.98
C LYS A 235 2.45 8.16 9.85
N ILE A 236 1.81 9.02 10.64
CA ILE A 236 0.39 9.32 10.52
C ILE A 236 0.13 10.81 10.77
N SER A 237 -0.86 11.37 10.08
CA SER A 237 -1.41 12.69 10.43
C SER A 237 -2.60 12.56 11.38
N ILE A 238 -2.52 13.20 12.54
CA ILE A 238 -3.51 13.17 13.62
C ILE A 238 -4.29 14.47 13.62
N PHE A 239 -5.61 14.38 13.54
CA PHE A 239 -6.54 15.50 13.65
C PHE A 239 -7.48 15.21 14.83
N PRO A 240 -7.28 15.86 15.99
CA PRO A 240 -8.02 15.51 17.22
C PRO A 240 -9.54 15.72 17.15
N THR A 241 -10.00 16.66 16.32
CA THR A 241 -11.43 16.94 16.12
C THR A 241 -11.83 16.65 14.67
N LEU A 242 -12.97 15.99 14.48
CA LEU A 242 -13.45 15.50 13.19
C LEU A 242 -14.59 16.36 12.60
N ALA A 243 -15.09 15.98 11.42
CA ALA A 243 -16.10 16.74 10.67
C ALA A 243 -17.44 16.92 11.41
N ASP A 244 -17.77 16.04 12.35
CA ASP A 244 -18.98 16.09 13.18
C ASP A 244 -18.72 16.68 14.58
N ASN A 245 -17.56 17.29 14.81
CA ASN A 245 -17.02 17.72 16.11
C ASN A 245 -16.74 16.58 17.11
N SER A 246 -16.86 15.32 16.71
CA SER A 246 -16.40 14.21 17.57
C SER A 246 -14.89 14.23 17.70
N LYS A 247 -14.39 13.72 18.84
CA LYS A 247 -12.96 13.59 19.11
C LYS A 247 -12.42 12.27 18.55
N LEU A 248 -11.21 12.33 18.02
CA LEU A 248 -10.42 11.17 17.66
C LEU A 248 -9.91 10.48 18.93
N THR A 249 -9.91 9.15 18.95
CA THR A 249 -9.40 8.37 20.08
C THR A 249 -8.15 7.59 19.70
N TYR A 250 -7.36 7.19 20.70
CA TYR A 250 -6.21 6.30 20.47
C TYR A 250 -6.64 5.00 19.76
N LYS A 251 -7.81 4.44 20.11
CA LYS A 251 -8.36 3.25 19.46
C LYS A 251 -8.60 3.45 17.96
N ASP A 252 -9.09 4.63 17.56
CA ASP A 252 -9.31 4.96 16.15
C ASP A 252 -7.98 5.02 15.38
N VAL A 253 -6.94 5.62 15.99
CA VAL A 253 -5.59 5.67 15.42
C VAL A 253 -4.97 4.28 15.33
N PHE A 254 -5.05 3.50 16.41
CA PHE A 254 -4.54 2.14 16.46
C PHE A 254 -5.18 1.24 15.40
N ALA A 255 -6.52 1.33 15.23
CA ALA A 255 -7.21 0.61 14.17
C ALA A 255 -6.74 1.01 12.77
N ALA A 256 -6.47 2.29 12.53
CA ALA A 256 -5.90 2.75 11.26
C ALA A 256 -4.47 2.23 11.02
N LEU A 257 -3.65 2.16 12.08
CA LEU A 257 -2.31 1.57 12.02
C LEU A 257 -2.35 0.07 11.70
N GLU A 258 -3.21 -0.70 12.37
CA GLU A 258 -3.40 -2.13 12.08
C GLU A 258 -3.88 -2.36 10.64
N GLN A 259 -4.85 -1.59 10.17
CA GLN A 259 -5.36 -1.68 8.80
C GLN A 259 -4.28 -1.33 7.75
N ALA A 260 -3.32 -0.48 8.10
CA ALA A 260 -2.15 -0.19 7.28
C ALA A 260 -1.02 -1.24 7.41
N GLY A 261 -1.20 -2.27 8.25
CA GLY A 261 -0.25 -3.35 8.46
C GLY A 261 0.84 -3.03 9.48
N VAL A 262 0.70 -1.99 10.28
CA VAL A 262 1.61 -1.64 11.38
C VAL A 262 1.19 -2.42 12.62
N ILE A 263 2.06 -3.31 13.11
CA ILE A 263 1.78 -4.28 14.18
C ILE A 263 2.68 -4.04 15.39
N THR A 264 3.94 -3.67 15.17
CA THR A 264 4.95 -3.55 16.23
C THR A 264 5.66 -2.20 16.18
N GLY A 265 6.31 -1.84 17.28
CA GLY A 265 7.12 -0.62 17.37
C GLY A 265 6.30 0.66 17.49
N ILE A 266 5.01 0.58 17.80
CA ILE A 266 4.11 1.72 17.94
C ILE A 266 4.49 2.53 19.19
N LYS A 267 4.68 3.84 19.02
CA LYS A 267 5.01 4.80 20.07
C LYS A 267 3.73 5.36 20.69
N GLU A 268 3.05 4.55 21.49
CA GLU A 268 1.72 4.86 22.06
C GLU A 268 1.67 6.20 22.78
N ASP A 269 2.66 6.49 23.63
CA ASP A 269 2.76 7.75 24.37
C ASP A 269 2.76 8.98 23.45
N LEU A 270 3.37 8.89 22.27
CA LEU A 270 3.38 10.01 21.32
C LEU A 270 2.02 10.21 20.66
N VAL A 271 1.31 9.12 20.35
CA VAL A 271 -0.04 9.19 19.79
C VAL A 271 -1.01 9.81 20.78
N ILE A 272 -0.95 9.37 22.05
CA ILE A 272 -1.82 9.89 23.11
C ILE A 272 -1.56 11.39 23.31
N LYS A 273 -0.29 11.80 23.46
CA LYS A 273 0.08 13.22 23.60
C LYS A 273 -0.36 14.06 22.40
N ALA A 274 -0.28 13.52 21.19
CA ALA A 274 -0.73 14.23 19.98
C ALA A 274 -2.25 14.44 19.95
N ILE A 275 -3.03 13.49 20.47
CA ILE A 275 -4.49 13.64 20.59
C ILE A 275 -4.82 14.65 21.70
N GLU A 276 -4.16 14.54 22.86
CA GLU A 276 -4.39 15.41 24.03
C GLU A 276 -3.99 16.87 23.80
N ALA A 277 -3.03 17.13 22.90
CA ALA A 277 -2.65 18.48 22.51
C ALA A 277 -3.78 19.26 21.81
N ASP A 278 -4.82 18.57 21.32
CA ASP A 278 -5.97 19.12 20.60
C ASP A 278 -5.62 19.99 19.36
N GLU A 279 -4.43 19.81 18.80
CA GLU A 279 -3.95 20.47 17.58
C GLU A 279 -3.64 19.45 16.49
N PRO A 280 -3.88 19.76 15.21
CA PRO A 280 -3.49 18.89 14.10
C PRO A 280 -1.98 18.67 14.05
N LEU A 281 -1.56 17.41 13.97
CA LEU A 281 -0.15 17.03 13.88
C LEU A 281 0.09 16.18 12.64
N LEU A 282 0.87 16.71 11.69
CA LEU A 282 1.11 16.07 10.40
C LEU A 282 2.34 15.16 10.45
N ASP A 283 2.25 14.02 9.75
CA ASP A 283 3.39 13.11 9.52
C ASP A 283 4.16 12.71 10.81
N LEU A 284 3.44 12.55 11.93
CA LEU A 284 4.01 12.09 13.20
C LEU A 284 4.60 10.69 13.03
N MET A 285 5.87 10.52 13.42
CA MET A 285 6.51 9.20 13.47
C MET A 285 5.91 8.38 14.62
N VAL A 286 5.07 7.41 14.27
CA VAL A 286 4.28 6.63 15.23
C VAL A 286 4.74 5.20 15.38
N ALA A 287 5.56 4.68 14.45
CA ALA A 287 6.17 3.37 14.64
C ALA A 287 7.59 3.31 14.05
N GLU A 288 8.47 2.56 14.71
CA GLU A 288 9.84 2.28 14.27
C GLU A 288 10.20 0.81 14.45
N ALA A 289 10.91 0.25 13.47
CA ALA A 289 11.37 -1.12 13.48
C ALA A 289 12.58 -1.29 14.41
N VAL A 290 12.78 -2.53 14.85
CA VAL A 290 14.02 -2.94 15.51
C VAL A 290 14.99 -3.37 14.41
N PRO A 291 16.09 -2.66 14.14
CA PRO A 291 17.02 -3.05 13.08
C PRO A 291 17.79 -4.31 13.46
N ALA A 292 18.10 -5.14 12.47
CA ALA A 292 19.06 -6.22 12.65
C ALA A 292 20.49 -5.66 12.73
N LYS A 293 21.37 -6.36 13.45
CA LYS A 293 22.82 -6.15 13.42
C LYS A 293 23.49 -7.47 13.08
N ASP A 294 24.40 -7.43 12.12
CA ASP A 294 25.18 -8.59 11.72
C ASP A 294 26.08 -9.07 12.86
N GLY A 295 26.37 -10.37 12.85
CA GLY A 295 27.40 -10.92 13.71
C GLY A 295 28.79 -10.49 13.27
N VAL A 296 29.74 -10.55 14.20
CA VAL A 296 31.15 -10.23 13.93
C VAL A 296 31.91 -11.53 13.68
N ASN A 297 32.60 -11.64 12.55
CA ASN A 297 33.40 -12.82 12.22
C ASN A 297 34.53 -13.01 13.25
N ALA A 298 34.88 -14.28 13.49
CA ALA A 298 36.08 -14.61 14.23
C ALA A 298 37.34 -14.15 13.48
N ARG A 299 38.37 -13.80 14.25
CA ARG A 299 39.67 -13.39 13.70
C ARG A 299 40.78 -14.11 14.44
N ILE A 300 41.82 -14.49 13.71
CA ILE A 300 43.08 -14.93 14.31
C ILE A 300 44.09 -13.82 14.07
N GLU A 301 44.80 -13.43 15.13
CA GLU A 301 45.90 -12.49 15.06
C GLU A 301 47.20 -13.22 15.41
N PHE A 302 48.01 -13.51 14.39
CA PHE A 302 49.35 -14.07 14.60
C PHE A 302 50.33 -12.99 15.07
N LYS A 303 51.18 -13.34 16.03
CA LYS A 303 52.23 -12.49 16.60
C LYS A 303 53.60 -12.72 15.95
N PHE A 304 53.61 -13.42 14.81
CA PHE A 304 54.78 -13.66 13.97
C PHE A 304 54.39 -13.63 12.49
N ARG A 305 55.40 -13.53 11.65
CA ARG A 305 55.31 -13.61 10.19
C ARG A 305 56.10 -14.80 9.66
N LEU A 306 55.68 -15.29 8.50
CA LEU A 306 56.41 -16.30 7.73
C LEU A 306 56.83 -15.64 6.42
N ASN A 307 58.12 -15.62 6.10
CA ASN A 307 58.65 -14.82 4.98
C ASN A 307 58.23 -13.32 5.01
N GLY A 308 57.90 -12.77 6.18
CA GLY A 308 57.34 -11.41 6.32
C GLY A 308 55.83 -11.31 6.07
N ASP A 309 55.18 -12.37 5.58
CA ASP A 309 53.76 -12.42 5.28
C ASP A 309 52.92 -13.02 6.42
N ASP A 310 51.59 -12.87 6.31
CA ASP A 310 50.63 -13.50 7.22
C ASP A 310 50.69 -15.04 7.15
N PRO A 311 50.77 -15.74 8.29
CA PRO A 311 50.89 -17.19 8.30
C PRO A 311 49.80 -17.93 7.53
N GLU A 312 48.54 -17.44 7.51
CA GLU A 312 47.47 -18.05 6.69
C GLU A 312 47.77 -17.94 5.19
N THR A 313 48.39 -16.84 4.75
CA THR A 313 48.73 -16.61 3.34
C THR A 313 49.85 -17.55 2.90
N VAL A 314 50.85 -17.75 3.75
CA VAL A 314 51.96 -18.66 3.48
C VAL A 314 51.51 -20.11 3.50
N ASP A 315 50.66 -20.51 4.44
CA ASP A 315 50.08 -21.86 4.48
C ASP A 315 49.29 -22.17 3.20
N ALA A 316 48.43 -21.25 2.76
CA ALA A 316 47.72 -21.41 1.48
C ALA A 316 48.69 -21.52 0.28
N ALA A 317 49.75 -20.72 0.26
CA ALA A 317 50.76 -20.79 -0.80
C ALA A 317 51.56 -22.11 -0.78
N ARG A 318 51.81 -22.70 0.39
CA ARG A 318 52.40 -24.04 0.54
C ARG A 318 51.47 -25.12 -0.02
N GLN A 319 50.18 -25.07 0.35
CA GLN A 319 49.18 -26.04 -0.12
C GLN A 319 49.02 -25.99 -1.65
N ASP A 320 49.15 -24.81 -2.25
CA ASP A 320 49.14 -24.63 -3.71
C ASP A 320 50.49 -24.96 -4.39
N GLY A 321 51.53 -25.35 -3.63
CA GLY A 321 52.87 -25.66 -4.14
C GLY A 321 53.68 -24.44 -4.60
N ARG A 322 53.20 -23.21 -4.33
CA ARG A 322 53.88 -21.96 -4.72
C ARG A 322 55.08 -21.65 -3.82
N VAL A 323 55.07 -22.11 -2.58
CA VAL A 323 56.15 -21.89 -1.61
C VAL A 323 56.65 -23.24 -1.07
N PRO A 324 57.92 -23.62 -1.33
CA PRO A 324 58.53 -24.82 -0.73
C PRO A 324 58.67 -24.67 0.79
N GLU A 325 58.35 -25.71 1.56
CA GLU A 325 58.45 -25.70 3.02
C GLU A 325 59.84 -25.32 3.54
N SER A 326 60.90 -25.84 2.89
CA SER A 326 62.29 -25.59 3.26
C SER A 326 62.73 -24.13 3.04
N SER A 327 62.00 -23.37 2.23
CA SER A 327 62.32 -21.97 1.93
C SER A 327 61.72 -20.98 2.92
N VAL A 328 60.83 -21.42 3.82
CA VAL A 328 60.13 -20.50 4.71
C VAL A 328 61.01 -20.06 5.87
N ILE A 329 61.20 -18.75 5.97
CA ILE A 329 61.83 -18.06 7.09
C ILE A 329 60.82 -17.99 8.23
N LYS A 330 61.24 -18.49 9.39
CA LYS A 330 60.43 -18.60 10.60
C LYS A 330 61.03 -17.74 11.70
N GLU A 331 60.16 -17.23 12.57
CA GLU A 331 60.57 -16.45 13.73
C GLU A 331 60.75 -17.34 14.96
N MET A 332 61.69 -16.98 15.83
CA MET A 332 61.98 -17.71 17.06
C MET A 332 61.13 -17.21 18.23
N PHE A 333 60.62 -18.11 19.05
CA PHE A 333 59.81 -17.82 20.24
C PHE A 333 60.30 -18.65 21.43
N SER A 334 60.23 -18.06 22.62
CA SER A 334 60.61 -18.71 23.89
C SER A 334 59.37 -19.26 24.61
N ALA A 335 59.58 -20.16 25.59
CA ALA A 335 58.53 -20.67 26.47
C ALA A 335 57.57 -19.55 26.93
N GLY A 336 56.26 -19.76 26.77
CA GLY A 336 55.23 -18.82 27.20
C GLY A 336 55.00 -17.61 26.29
N ASP A 337 55.82 -17.38 25.25
CA ASP A 337 55.53 -16.31 24.30
C ASP A 337 54.22 -16.56 23.55
N VAL A 338 53.45 -15.50 23.32
CA VAL A 338 52.20 -15.55 22.54
C VAL A 338 52.50 -15.66 21.06
N LEU A 339 51.92 -16.67 20.42
CA LEU A 339 52.04 -16.96 19.00
C LEU A 339 50.82 -16.46 18.21
N ALA A 340 49.63 -16.63 18.76
CA ALA A 340 48.39 -16.17 18.14
C ALA A 340 47.29 -15.89 19.18
N ILE A 341 46.37 -14.98 18.87
CA ILE A 341 45.17 -14.70 19.66
C ILE A 341 43.95 -14.83 18.76
N LYS A 342 42.96 -15.63 19.18
CA LYS A 342 41.66 -15.78 18.48
C LYS A 342 40.61 -14.85 19.07
N THR A 343 40.07 -13.94 18.28
CA THR A 343 38.81 -13.25 18.58
C THR A 343 37.66 -14.18 18.19
N LEU A 344 36.80 -14.52 19.17
CA LEU A 344 35.61 -15.35 18.94
C LEU A 344 34.56 -14.61 18.09
N PRO A 345 33.70 -15.35 17.35
CA PRO A 345 32.63 -14.73 16.61
C PRO A 345 31.53 -14.20 17.54
N GLU A 346 30.97 -13.04 17.22
CA GLU A 346 29.82 -12.47 17.94
C GLU A 346 28.53 -12.76 17.18
N ARG A 347 27.50 -13.21 17.89
CA ARG A 347 26.20 -13.56 17.28
C ARG A 347 25.49 -12.31 16.73
N PRO A 348 24.70 -12.45 15.65
CA PRO A 348 23.89 -11.34 15.16
C PRO A 348 22.80 -10.99 16.16
N LEU A 349 22.33 -9.74 16.10
CA LEU A 349 21.07 -9.35 16.72
C LEU A 349 20.00 -9.31 15.63
N HIS A 350 18.99 -10.16 15.76
CA HIS A 350 17.85 -10.14 14.85
C HIS A 350 16.96 -8.93 15.14
N GLY A 351 16.46 -8.31 14.08
CA GLY A 351 15.51 -7.22 14.13
C GLY A 351 14.10 -7.66 13.74
N THR A 352 13.17 -6.71 13.69
CA THR A 352 11.81 -6.93 13.22
C THR A 352 11.27 -5.63 12.62
N THR A 353 10.67 -5.70 11.43
CA THR A 353 9.98 -4.56 10.80
C THR A 353 8.77 -4.15 11.62
N ILE A 354 8.23 -2.95 11.38
CA ILE A 354 6.96 -2.53 12.03
C ILE A 354 5.76 -3.37 11.59
N THR A 355 5.90 -4.12 10.49
CA THR A 355 4.89 -5.05 9.96
C THR A 355 5.04 -6.47 10.51
N GLY A 356 5.97 -6.68 11.46
CA GLY A 356 6.21 -7.97 12.11
C GLY A 356 7.09 -8.95 11.32
N LYS A 357 7.68 -8.53 10.18
CA LYS A 357 8.60 -9.39 9.43
C LYS A 357 9.97 -9.44 10.14
N PRO A 358 10.56 -10.63 10.35
CA PRO A 358 11.87 -10.73 10.98
C PRO A 358 12.95 -10.15 10.06
N LEU A 359 13.90 -9.44 10.65
CA LEU A 359 15.12 -8.97 9.99
C LEU A 359 16.29 -9.81 10.53
N THR A 360 16.95 -10.56 9.65
CA THR A 360 18.04 -11.46 10.04
C THR A 360 19.37 -10.77 9.81
N GLY A 361 20.15 -10.55 10.86
CA GLY A 361 21.56 -10.21 10.74
C GLY A 361 22.35 -11.38 10.17
N ALA A 362 23.44 -11.10 9.47
CA ALA A 362 24.32 -12.12 8.91
C ALA A 362 24.98 -12.94 10.02
N GLU A 363 25.01 -14.26 9.84
CA GLU A 363 25.73 -15.16 10.76
C GLU A 363 27.24 -14.94 10.65
N PRO A 364 27.96 -14.87 11.78
CA PRO A 364 29.40 -14.72 11.77
C PRO A 364 30.06 -16.01 11.28
N LYS A 365 31.17 -15.86 10.57
CA LYS A 365 32.05 -16.98 10.22
C LYS A 365 33.04 -17.20 11.35
N ASP A 366 33.13 -18.44 11.83
CA ASP A 366 34.20 -18.84 12.73
C ASP A 366 35.48 -19.16 11.94
N LYS A 367 36.62 -19.01 12.60
CA LYS A 367 37.94 -19.40 12.11
C LYS A 367 38.54 -20.43 13.05
N GLN A 368 38.92 -21.57 12.51
CA GLN A 368 39.56 -22.63 13.30
C GLN A 368 41.07 -22.46 13.29
N ILE A 369 41.68 -22.66 14.45
CA ILE A 369 43.11 -22.77 14.64
C ILE A 369 43.36 -23.92 15.61
N THR A 370 44.24 -24.84 15.21
CA THR A 370 44.51 -26.05 15.98
C THR A 370 45.90 -25.91 16.62
N PRO A 371 46.05 -26.14 17.94
CA PRO A 371 47.38 -26.21 18.54
C PRO A 371 48.08 -27.48 18.04
N GLY A 372 49.24 -27.31 17.42
CA GLY A 372 50.12 -28.37 16.98
C GLY A 372 51.24 -28.64 17.98
N ILE A 373 52.36 -29.19 17.49
CA ILE A 373 53.51 -29.56 18.32
C ILE A 373 54.01 -28.33 19.08
N ASN A 374 54.30 -28.49 20.37
CA ASN A 374 54.92 -27.48 21.23
C ASN A 374 54.12 -26.17 21.39
N VAL A 375 52.81 -26.21 21.14
CA VAL A 375 51.89 -25.09 21.37
C VAL A 375 50.89 -25.47 22.46
N THR A 376 50.65 -24.54 23.38
CA THR A 376 49.65 -24.68 24.45
C THR A 376 48.62 -23.56 24.31
N VAL A 377 47.34 -23.88 24.55
CA VAL A 377 46.28 -22.87 24.64
C VAL A 377 46.09 -22.51 26.12
N LEU A 378 46.05 -21.22 26.43
CA LEU A 378 45.80 -20.74 27.79
C LEU A 378 44.35 -21.01 28.23
N ASP A 379 44.07 -20.83 29.53
CA ASP A 379 42.75 -21.05 30.13
C ASP A 379 41.64 -20.19 29.53
N ASP A 380 41.99 -19.08 28.87
CA ASP A 380 41.04 -18.24 28.12
C ASP A 380 40.51 -18.93 26.84
N GLY A 381 41.11 -20.05 26.43
CA GLY A 381 40.73 -20.84 25.26
C GLY A 381 41.02 -20.17 23.91
N VAL A 382 41.66 -19.00 23.90
CA VAL A 382 41.85 -18.18 22.70
C VAL A 382 43.28 -17.71 22.48
N THR A 383 44.12 -17.76 23.51
CA THR A 383 45.53 -17.37 23.43
C THR A 383 46.40 -18.60 23.28
N PHE A 384 47.17 -18.64 22.19
CA PHE A 384 48.09 -19.72 21.86
C PHE A 384 49.51 -19.28 22.18
N VAL A 385 50.21 -20.06 23.00
CA VAL A 385 51.57 -19.77 23.45
C VAL A 385 52.52 -20.93 23.16
N VAL A 386 53.83 -20.66 23.17
CA VAL A 386 54.85 -21.71 23.21
C VAL A 386 54.69 -22.52 24.50
N ALA A 387 54.68 -23.84 24.40
CA ALA A 387 54.56 -24.73 25.55
C ALA A 387 55.69 -24.50 26.57
N HIS A 388 55.37 -24.57 27.86
CA HIS A 388 56.30 -24.27 28.95
C HIS A 388 57.55 -25.17 28.98
N GLY A 389 57.47 -26.38 28.42
CA GLY A 389 58.59 -27.33 28.35
C GLY A 389 59.57 -27.08 27.21
N ILE A 390 59.38 -26.00 26.44
CA ILE A 390 60.18 -25.72 25.23
C ILE A 390 60.95 -24.43 25.44
N LEU A 391 62.28 -24.55 25.59
CA LEU A 391 63.13 -23.40 25.86
C LEU A 391 63.02 -22.33 24.78
N ALA A 392 63.16 -22.74 23.51
CA ALA A 392 62.92 -21.90 22.34
C ALA A 392 62.68 -22.74 21.08
N GLY A 393 61.91 -22.21 20.14
CA GLY A 393 61.67 -22.86 18.85
C GLY A 393 61.15 -21.90 17.79
N TYR A 394 61.05 -22.39 16.57
CA TYR A 394 60.57 -21.67 15.40
C TYR A 394 59.06 -21.84 15.24
N ALA A 395 58.33 -20.72 15.29
CA ALA A 395 56.89 -20.71 15.07
C ALA A 395 56.58 -21.00 13.59
N ASP A 396 55.56 -21.82 13.35
CA ASP A 396 55.07 -22.13 12.03
C ASP A 396 53.55 -22.33 12.03
N TYR A 397 52.93 -22.16 10.87
CA TYR A 397 51.52 -22.43 10.64
C TYR A 397 51.36 -23.27 9.39
N ILE A 398 50.95 -24.52 9.57
CA ILE A 398 50.87 -25.51 8.49
C ILE A 398 49.55 -26.27 8.61
N ASN A 399 48.79 -26.31 7.51
CA ASN A 399 47.53 -27.03 7.40
C ASN A 399 46.53 -26.71 8.54
N GLY A 400 46.43 -25.43 8.89
CA GLY A 400 45.58 -24.98 10.00
C GLY A 400 46.10 -25.26 11.42
N GLN A 401 47.32 -25.79 11.54
CA GLN A 401 47.96 -26.09 12.82
C GLN A 401 49.05 -25.07 13.14
N LEU A 402 49.02 -24.54 14.35
CA LEU A 402 50.05 -23.68 14.90
C LEU A 402 51.09 -24.54 15.60
N CYS A 403 52.34 -24.52 15.13
CA CYS A 403 53.39 -25.40 15.61
C CYS A 403 54.61 -24.60 16.03
N VAL A 404 55.41 -25.17 16.93
CA VAL A 404 56.75 -24.67 17.28
C VAL A 404 57.76 -25.80 17.10
N THR A 405 58.66 -25.66 16.13
CA THR A 405 59.71 -26.65 15.87
C THR A 405 60.98 -26.24 16.58
N GLU A 406 61.56 -27.14 17.37
CA GLU A 406 62.83 -26.87 18.04
C GLU A 406 63.99 -26.84 17.03
N PRO A 407 65.02 -26.00 17.26
CA PRO A 407 66.14 -25.88 16.34
C PRO A 407 67.07 -27.10 16.34
N LEU A 408 67.04 -27.94 17.39
CA LEU A 408 67.92 -29.10 17.52
C LEU A 408 67.12 -30.41 17.43
N VAL A 409 67.57 -31.32 16.57
CA VAL A 409 67.02 -32.67 16.41
C VAL A 409 68.12 -33.69 16.67
N VAL A 410 67.91 -34.56 17.65
CA VAL A 410 68.81 -35.69 17.93
C VAL A 410 68.38 -36.87 17.06
N ALA A 411 69.33 -37.46 16.34
CA ALA A 411 69.09 -38.65 15.53
C ALA A 411 68.67 -39.83 16.42
N GLU A 412 67.86 -40.75 15.87
CA GLU A 412 67.34 -41.91 16.63
C GLU A 412 68.44 -42.81 17.21
N ASP A 413 69.60 -42.88 16.53
CA ASP A 413 70.78 -43.62 16.98
C ASP A 413 71.58 -42.91 18.08
N ASN A 414 71.18 -41.68 18.43
CA ASN A 414 71.89 -40.76 19.32
C ASN A 414 73.34 -40.46 18.91
N LEU A 415 73.70 -40.72 17.65
CA LEU A 415 75.06 -40.49 17.14
C LEU A 415 75.19 -39.12 16.50
N LYS A 416 74.10 -38.45 16.12
CA LYS A 416 74.15 -37.12 15.50
C LYS A 416 73.13 -36.17 16.08
N VAL A 417 73.52 -34.91 16.11
CA VAL A 417 72.61 -33.80 16.41
C VAL A 417 72.60 -32.86 15.21
N PHE A 418 71.41 -32.65 14.67
CA PHE A 418 71.13 -31.74 13.58
C PHE A 418 70.61 -30.42 14.12
N MET A 419 71.02 -29.32 13.50
CA MET A 419 70.58 -27.97 13.80
C MET A 419 69.94 -27.34 12.57
N ALA A 420 68.76 -26.74 12.76
CA ALA A 420 68.14 -25.84 11.81
C ALA A 420 68.34 -24.38 12.27
N VAL A 421 68.70 -23.50 11.34
CA VAL A 421 68.94 -22.08 11.58
C VAL A 421 68.12 -21.26 10.61
N HIS A 422 67.31 -20.34 11.13
CA HIS A 422 66.63 -19.32 10.33
C HIS A 422 67.32 -17.96 10.51
N PRO A 423 67.27 -17.08 9.50
CA PRO A 423 67.85 -15.75 9.60
C PRO A 423 67.09 -14.90 10.64
N PRO A 424 67.69 -13.79 11.10
CA PRO A 424 67.03 -12.89 12.04
C PRO A 424 65.68 -12.41 11.53
N SER A 425 64.66 -12.46 12.38
CA SER A 425 63.35 -11.92 12.06
C SER A 425 63.35 -10.39 12.04
N GLU A 426 62.29 -9.79 11.50
CA GLU A 426 62.07 -8.33 11.59
C GLU A 426 61.97 -7.85 13.04
N SER A 427 61.49 -8.71 13.94
CA SER A 427 61.44 -8.46 15.39
C SER A 427 62.81 -8.60 16.07
N GLY A 428 63.87 -8.92 15.31
CA GLY A 428 65.24 -9.10 15.79
C GLY A 428 65.46 -10.43 16.53
N ARG A 429 64.48 -11.34 16.53
CA ARG A 429 64.58 -12.65 17.16
C ARG A 429 65.39 -13.58 16.26
N MET A 430 66.40 -14.22 16.83
CA MET A 430 67.29 -15.13 16.11
C MET A 430 67.85 -16.19 17.06
N LEU A 431 68.32 -17.30 16.49
CA LEU A 431 69.10 -18.28 17.24
C LEU A 431 70.49 -17.70 17.51
N THR A 432 70.89 -17.65 18.78
CA THR A 432 72.22 -17.16 19.20
C THR A 432 73.08 -18.32 19.67
N MET A 433 74.41 -18.15 19.65
CA MET A 433 75.33 -19.15 20.18
C MET A 433 75.01 -19.51 21.65
N GLU A 434 74.72 -18.50 22.48
CA GLU A 434 74.32 -18.71 23.88
C GLU A 434 73.05 -19.57 24.00
N LEU A 435 72.07 -19.37 23.12
CA LEU A 435 70.85 -20.16 23.11
C LEU A 435 71.11 -21.60 22.63
N VAL A 436 71.97 -21.79 21.62
CA VAL A 436 72.39 -23.12 21.17
C VAL A 436 73.06 -23.89 22.31
N GLU A 437 73.99 -23.25 23.04
CA GLU A 437 74.65 -23.86 24.20
C GLU A 437 73.65 -24.28 25.28
N LYS A 438 72.67 -23.42 25.58
CA LYS A 438 71.59 -23.76 26.53
C LYS A 438 70.74 -24.94 26.04
N LEU A 439 70.38 -24.97 24.75
CA LEU A 439 69.59 -26.05 24.16
C LEU A 439 70.34 -27.40 24.11
N LEU A 440 71.66 -27.36 23.91
CA LEU A 440 72.54 -28.54 23.98
C LEU A 440 72.63 -29.06 25.42
N ALA A 441 72.84 -28.16 26.38
CA ALA A 441 72.92 -28.49 27.80
C ALA A 441 71.61 -29.06 28.35
N ASP A 442 70.47 -28.45 28.00
CA ASP A 442 69.13 -28.89 28.39
C ASP A 442 68.82 -30.32 27.90
N ARG A 443 69.34 -30.69 26.71
CA ARG A 443 69.25 -32.05 26.15
C ARG A 443 70.35 -33.00 26.64
N GLY A 444 71.27 -32.56 27.49
CA GLY A 444 72.39 -33.38 27.98
C GLY A 444 73.44 -33.72 26.92
N ILE A 445 73.52 -32.95 25.83
CA ILE A 445 74.52 -33.15 24.78
C ILE A 445 75.82 -32.48 25.25
N VAL A 446 76.80 -33.29 25.64
CA VAL A 446 78.06 -32.82 26.26
C VAL A 446 79.32 -33.21 25.48
N GLN A 447 79.20 -34.06 24.46
CA GLN A 447 80.34 -34.62 23.73
C GLN A 447 80.12 -34.49 22.22
N GLY A 448 81.23 -34.29 21.49
CA GLY A 448 81.22 -34.28 20.02
C GLY A 448 80.73 -32.99 19.37
N ILE A 449 80.51 -31.92 20.16
CA ILE A 449 79.99 -30.63 19.67
C ILE A 449 81.02 -29.95 18.75
N ASN A 450 80.59 -29.61 17.54
CA ASN A 450 81.34 -28.88 16.55
C ASN A 450 80.97 -27.39 16.58
N VAL A 451 81.68 -26.64 17.42
CA VAL A 451 81.46 -25.19 17.59
C VAL A 451 81.63 -24.41 16.28
N ASN A 452 82.63 -24.78 15.47
CA ASN A 452 82.87 -24.12 14.18
C ASN A 452 81.69 -24.30 13.22
N ALA A 453 81.07 -25.48 13.19
CA ALA A 453 79.88 -25.73 12.36
C ALA A 453 78.67 -24.92 12.82
N ILE A 454 78.50 -24.75 14.14
CA ILE A 454 77.44 -23.90 14.72
C ILE A 454 77.66 -22.45 14.30
N GLU A 455 78.84 -21.88 14.55
CA GLU A 455 79.16 -20.49 14.21
C GLU A 455 79.03 -20.23 12.71
N GLN A 456 79.50 -21.15 11.87
CA GLN A 456 79.38 -21.03 10.42
C GLN A 456 77.91 -21.01 10.00
N ALA A 457 77.07 -21.91 10.53
CA ALA A 457 75.65 -21.94 10.19
C ALA A 457 74.89 -20.67 10.63
N LEU A 458 75.16 -20.16 11.83
CA LEU A 458 74.57 -18.92 12.33
C LEU A 458 74.94 -17.72 11.44
N ASN A 459 76.22 -17.58 11.09
CA ASN A 459 76.71 -16.49 10.26
C ASN A 459 76.23 -16.60 8.81
N GLU A 460 76.20 -17.82 8.25
CA GLU A 460 75.78 -18.07 6.89
C GLU A 460 74.28 -17.78 6.71
N SER A 461 73.43 -18.23 7.65
CA SER A 461 71.99 -17.98 7.59
C SER A 461 71.69 -16.48 7.65
N ALA A 462 72.34 -15.76 8.58
CA ALA A 462 72.17 -14.32 8.73
C ALA A 462 72.68 -13.53 7.51
N SER A 463 73.84 -13.88 6.95
CA SER A 463 74.44 -13.14 5.82
C SER A 463 73.73 -13.39 4.50
N LYS A 464 73.25 -14.62 4.25
CA LYS A 464 72.52 -14.99 3.03
C LYS A 464 71.02 -14.76 3.14
N ASN A 465 70.52 -14.40 4.32
CA ASN A 465 69.10 -14.23 4.64
C ASN A 465 68.25 -15.44 4.20
N MET A 466 68.73 -16.65 4.49
CA MET A 466 68.07 -17.89 4.10
C MET A 466 68.14 -18.92 5.23
N PRO A 467 67.13 -19.79 5.37
CA PRO A 467 67.18 -20.88 6.32
C PRO A 467 68.21 -21.93 5.90
N ILE A 468 68.88 -22.51 6.89
CA ILE A 468 69.82 -23.62 6.73
C ILE A 468 69.29 -24.78 7.58
N HIS A 469 69.12 -25.93 6.94
CA HIS A 469 68.58 -27.14 7.56
C HIS A 469 69.68 -28.20 7.72
N ASP A 470 69.44 -29.16 8.61
CA ASP A 470 70.23 -30.38 8.76
C ASP A 470 71.75 -30.18 9.00
N VAL A 471 72.14 -29.11 9.68
CA VAL A 471 73.56 -28.87 10.03
C VAL A 471 73.97 -29.85 11.13
N VAL A 472 74.93 -30.73 10.86
CA VAL A 472 75.46 -31.63 11.89
C VAL A 472 76.34 -30.82 12.85
N ILE A 473 75.88 -30.67 14.09
CA ILE A 473 76.56 -29.87 15.13
C ILE A 473 77.15 -30.69 16.26
N ALA A 474 76.81 -31.97 16.36
CA ALA A 474 77.48 -32.89 17.27
C ALA A 474 77.50 -34.32 16.71
N GLU A 475 78.61 -35.03 16.93
CA GLU A 475 78.76 -36.44 16.55
C GLU A 475 79.25 -37.30 17.74
N GLY A 476 78.54 -38.40 17.99
CA GLY A 476 78.89 -39.39 18.99
C GLY A 476 80.00 -40.33 18.53
N ILE A 477 80.66 -40.99 19.47
CA ILE A 477 81.67 -42.00 19.18
C ILE A 477 80.99 -43.37 19.12
N VAL A 478 81.09 -44.04 17.96
CA VAL A 478 80.54 -45.38 17.78
C VAL A 478 81.27 -46.38 18.67
N ALA A 479 80.51 -47.25 19.35
CA ALA A 479 81.08 -48.31 20.17
C ALA A 479 81.93 -49.27 19.30
N GLN A 480 83.15 -49.57 19.76
CA GLN A 480 83.99 -50.58 19.13
C GLN A 480 83.76 -51.93 19.79
N ARG A 481 83.67 -52.99 18.99
CA ARG A 481 83.53 -54.37 19.50
C ARG A 481 84.81 -54.76 20.22
N GLY A 482 84.71 -55.10 21.50
CA GLY A 482 85.83 -55.65 22.26
C GLY A 482 86.28 -56.99 21.70
N GLU A 483 87.57 -57.32 21.87
CA GLU A 483 88.06 -58.66 21.58
C GLU A 483 87.70 -59.61 22.73
N ASP A 484 87.22 -60.82 22.38
CA ASP A 484 86.96 -61.86 23.37
C ASP A 484 88.25 -62.19 24.14
N ALA A 485 88.14 -62.38 25.46
CA ALA A 485 89.27 -62.76 26.29
C ALA A 485 89.87 -64.09 25.81
N LYS A 486 91.15 -64.06 25.41
CA LYS A 486 91.91 -65.28 25.11
C LYS A 486 92.53 -65.84 26.38
N ILE A 487 92.18 -67.07 26.71
CA ILE A 487 92.90 -67.85 27.73
C ILE A 487 94.14 -68.45 27.06
N GLU A 488 95.32 -67.88 27.34
CA GLU A 488 96.59 -68.49 26.96
C GLU A 488 96.97 -69.56 28.00
N LEU A 489 96.68 -70.83 27.70
CA LEU A 489 97.05 -71.95 28.56
C LEU A 489 98.56 -72.22 28.44
N LYS A 490 99.33 -71.87 29.48
CA LYS A 490 100.78 -72.13 29.56
C LYS A 490 101.15 -73.56 30.01
N PHE A 491 100.25 -74.51 29.83
CA PHE A 491 100.45 -75.93 30.15
C PHE A 491 99.80 -76.81 29.07
N GLN A 492 100.33 -78.02 28.87
CA GLN A 492 99.75 -78.99 27.94
C GLN A 492 98.57 -79.70 28.62
N SER A 493 97.41 -79.69 27.96
CA SER A 493 96.25 -80.49 28.36
C SER A 493 96.53 -81.98 28.11
N GLU A 494 96.33 -82.81 29.14
CA GLU A 494 96.49 -84.27 29.04
C GLU A 494 95.47 -84.86 28.04
N LYS A 495 95.95 -85.81 27.22
CA LYS A 495 95.14 -86.59 26.27
C LYS A 495 94.05 -87.37 27.02
N ILE A 496 92.79 -87.08 26.72
CA ILE A 496 91.67 -87.93 27.10
C ILE A 496 91.73 -89.20 26.24
N ALA A 497 91.81 -90.36 26.90
CA ALA A 497 91.61 -91.68 26.31
C ALA A 497 90.24 -92.21 26.77
N GLY A 498 89.43 -92.70 25.82
CA GLY A 498 88.16 -93.39 26.07
C GLY A 498 86.93 -92.55 25.75
#